data_AF-A0A354P4K3-F1
#
_entry.id   AF-A0A354P4K3-F1
#
_cell.length_a   1.000
_cell.length_b   1.000
_cell.length_c   1.000
_cell.angle_alpha   90.00
_cell.angle_beta   90.00
_cell.angle_gamma   90.00
#
_symmetry.space_group_name_H-M   'P 1'
#
loop_
_entity.id
_entity.type
_entity.pdbx_description
1 polymer ?
#
loop_
_entity_poly.entity_id
_entity_poly.type
_entity_poly.pdbx_seq_one_letter_code
_entity_poly.pdbx_strand_id
1 'polypeptide(L)'
;MNQQGPNIRDKRCTVMKETHDSHSLNADPNGITAVQADGVHQDSDCLQSLAPLLQQWNDEHQDLSRSIRDTTLWLGQVSQRGIPRFGELAARLSQMRQRMKQHFDREESLGDDLQQASDCLEVKTTRRRAINDHQHLTQRIDDLIAKLSELEPPFDSFQQAIDQVGLFVDAFEQHEEQEAQGLQWLANYNSDPRRMPR
;
A
#
# COMPACT_ATOMS: atom_id res chain seq x y z
N MET A 1 -4.63 -2.14 -50.20
CA MET A 1 -3.22 -1.82 -50.54
C MET A 1 -2.55 -1.41 -49.23
N ASN A 2 -2.09 -2.34 -48.39
CA ASN A 2 -0.85 -3.12 -48.44
C ASN A 2 0.42 -2.27 -48.27
N GLN A 3 1.11 -2.46 -47.13
CA GLN A 3 2.56 -2.37 -46.82
C GLN A 3 2.70 -2.34 -45.27
N GLN A 4 2.91 -3.43 -44.52
CA GLN A 4 4.05 -4.36 -44.36
C GLN A 4 5.40 -3.74 -43.91
N GLY A 5 5.67 -3.87 -42.59
CA GLY A 5 6.95 -4.27 -41.95
C GLY A 5 8.16 -3.32 -42.01
N PRO A 6 9.26 -3.57 -41.25
CA PRO A 6 9.64 -4.75 -40.41
C PRO A 6 9.89 -4.40 -38.92
N ASN A 7 9.63 -5.25 -37.92
CA ASN A 7 10.36 -6.44 -37.40
C ASN A 7 11.88 -6.27 -37.20
N ILE A 8 12.32 -6.05 -35.94
CA ILE A 8 13.70 -6.26 -35.47
C ILE A 8 13.70 -6.96 -34.09
N ARG A 9 13.95 -8.28 -34.14
CA ARG A 9 14.91 -9.10 -33.37
C ARG A 9 15.10 -8.88 -31.85
N ASP A 10 14.56 -9.84 -31.10
CA ASP A 10 15.29 -10.95 -30.47
C ASP A 10 16.75 -10.70 -30.02
N LYS A 11 16.97 -10.70 -28.70
CA LYS A 11 18.28 -10.92 -28.07
C LYS A 11 18.13 -11.85 -26.88
N ARG A 12 18.10 -13.16 -27.18
CA ARG A 12 18.53 -14.26 -26.30
C ARG A 12 19.91 -13.95 -25.70
N CYS A 13 20.00 -13.89 -24.37
CA CYS A 13 21.28 -14.01 -23.67
C CYS A 13 21.59 -15.50 -23.48
N THR A 14 22.65 -15.94 -24.16
CA THR A 14 23.27 -17.26 -24.00
C THR A 14 24.56 -17.06 -23.23
N VAL A 15 24.67 -17.65 -22.04
CA VAL A 15 25.96 -17.86 -21.37
C VAL A 15 26.02 -19.32 -20.96
N MET A 16 26.75 -20.10 -21.75
CA MET A 16 27.42 -21.31 -21.29
C MET A 16 28.91 -21.01 -21.33
N LYS A 17 29.62 -21.37 -20.26
CA LYS A 17 30.93 -22.00 -20.37
C LYS A 17 31.25 -22.74 -19.08
N GLU A 18 31.31 -24.06 -19.24
CA GLU A 18 31.87 -25.05 -18.35
C GLU A 18 33.34 -24.74 -18.04
N THR A 19 33.75 -25.03 -16.81
CA THR A 19 35.10 -25.51 -16.51
C THR A 19 34.97 -26.73 -15.62
N HIS A 20 35.20 -27.89 -16.24
CA HIS A 20 35.58 -29.13 -15.57
C HIS A 20 36.99 -28.97 -15.00
N ASP A 21 37.18 -29.30 -13.73
CA ASP A 21 38.43 -29.88 -13.26
C ASP A 21 38.12 -30.93 -12.20
N SER A 22 38.47 -32.17 -12.51
CA SER A 22 38.43 -33.32 -11.62
C SER A 22 39.81 -33.49 -11.01
N HIS A 23 39.93 -33.63 -9.68
CA HIS A 23 40.94 -34.51 -9.07
C HIS A 23 40.63 -34.84 -7.60
N SER A 24 40.60 -36.15 -7.35
CA SER A 24 40.98 -36.92 -6.15
C SER A 24 40.41 -36.60 -4.77
N LEU A 25 39.48 -37.49 -4.38
CA LEU A 25 39.54 -38.35 -3.19
C LEU A 25 40.64 -38.05 -2.15
N ASN A 26 40.21 -37.61 -0.97
CA ASN A 26 40.71 -38.14 0.30
C ASN A 26 39.55 -38.20 1.29
N ALA A 27 39.31 -39.40 1.82
CA ALA A 27 38.37 -39.66 2.89
C ALA A 27 39.06 -39.35 4.23
N ASP A 28 38.43 -38.54 5.06
CA ASP A 28 38.80 -38.36 6.46
C ASP A 28 37.55 -38.63 7.31
N PRO A 29 37.50 -39.74 8.08
CA PRO A 29 36.40 -40.03 8.98
C PRO A 29 36.74 -39.50 10.38
N ASN A 30 35.89 -38.63 10.90
CA ASN A 30 35.93 -37.99 12.24
C ASN A 30 36.57 -36.59 12.29
N GLY A 31 35.84 -35.62 11.75
CA GLY A 31 35.93 -34.23 12.16
C GLY A 31 34.52 -33.68 12.27
N ILE A 32 33.97 -33.63 13.49
CA ILE A 32 32.71 -32.96 13.78
C ILE A 32 32.94 -31.46 13.57
N THR A 33 32.66 -30.97 12.37
CA THR A 33 32.59 -29.53 12.12
C THR A 33 31.25 -29.05 12.65
N ALA A 34 31.29 -28.39 13.80
CA ALA A 34 30.16 -27.63 14.32
C ALA A 34 29.76 -26.61 13.25
N VAL A 35 28.61 -26.85 12.62
CA VAL A 35 27.96 -25.89 11.74
C VAL A 35 27.51 -24.75 12.63
N GLN A 36 28.22 -23.62 12.58
CA GLN A 36 27.79 -22.38 13.22
C GLN A 36 26.43 -22.00 12.66
N ALA A 37 25.43 -22.01 13.54
CA ALA A 37 24.10 -21.51 13.29
C ALA A 37 24.11 -19.97 13.32
N ASP A 38 24.71 -19.33 12.32
CA ASP A 38 24.70 -17.86 12.15
C ASP A 38 23.44 -17.34 11.45
N GLY A 39 22.37 -18.14 11.38
CA GLY A 39 21.13 -17.79 10.66
C GLY A 39 20.00 -17.21 11.51
N VAL A 40 20.14 -17.09 12.83
CA VAL A 40 19.00 -16.75 13.73
C VAL A 40 19.04 -15.28 14.23
N HIS A 41 20.10 -14.53 13.93
CA HIS A 41 20.23 -13.14 14.40
C HIS A 41 19.76 -12.06 13.41
N GLN A 42 19.66 -12.34 12.11
CA GLN A 42 19.27 -11.32 11.12
C GLN A 42 17.78 -10.96 11.14
N ASP A 43 16.89 -11.91 11.43
CA ASP A 43 15.44 -11.66 11.42
C ASP A 43 14.96 -10.80 12.62
N SER A 44 15.66 -10.90 13.76
CA SER A 44 15.32 -10.16 14.98
C SER A 44 15.69 -8.66 14.89
N ASP A 45 16.79 -8.32 14.21
CA ASP A 45 17.22 -6.93 14.04
C ASP A 45 16.37 -6.19 12.98
N CYS A 46 15.90 -6.91 11.96
CA CYS A 46 14.99 -6.38 10.94
C CYS A 46 13.64 -5.94 11.55
N LEU A 47 13.02 -6.79 12.37
CA LEU A 47 11.74 -6.47 13.02
C LEU A 47 11.85 -5.32 14.05
N GLN A 48 12.99 -5.20 14.75
CA GLN A 48 13.23 -4.06 15.66
C GLN A 48 13.39 -2.73 14.92
N SER A 49 13.94 -2.75 13.69
CA SER A 49 14.04 -1.56 12.83
C SER A 49 12.69 -1.10 12.28
N LEU A 50 11.70 -2.00 12.17
CA LEU A 50 10.37 -1.71 11.60
C LEU A 50 9.35 -1.24 12.66
N ALA A 51 9.54 -1.59 13.94
CA ALA A 51 8.64 -1.19 15.02
C ALA A 51 8.35 0.33 15.10
N PRO A 52 9.34 1.25 15.03
CA PRO A 52 9.05 2.69 15.05
C PRO A 52 8.27 3.17 13.81
N LEU A 53 8.51 2.57 12.63
CA LEU A 53 7.79 2.89 11.40
C LEU A 53 6.33 2.44 11.47
N LEU A 54 6.07 1.25 12.01
CA LEU A 54 4.72 0.73 12.23
C LEU A 54 3.95 1.54 13.29
N GLN A 55 4.62 2.02 14.33
CA GLN A 55 3.99 2.89 15.32
C GLN A 55 3.60 4.23 14.69
N GLN A 56 4.52 4.85 13.93
CA GLN A 56 4.23 6.10 13.24
C GLN A 56 3.08 5.94 12.24
N TRP A 57 3.06 4.87 11.45
CA TRP A 57 1.96 4.56 10.54
C TRP A 57 0.62 4.46 11.27
N ASN A 58 0.58 3.77 12.42
CA ASN A 58 -0.63 3.66 13.24
C ASN A 58 -1.12 5.01 13.76
N ASP A 59 -0.22 5.87 14.24
CA ASP A 59 -0.58 7.20 14.76
C ASP A 59 -1.21 8.08 13.67
N GLU A 60 -0.66 8.02 12.46
CA GLU A 60 -1.15 8.78 11.30
C GLU A 60 -2.47 8.23 10.75
N HIS A 61 -2.61 6.91 10.68
CA HIS A 61 -3.86 6.26 10.34
C HIS A 61 -4.97 6.71 11.32
N GLN A 62 -4.68 6.77 12.63
CA GLN A 62 -5.62 7.29 13.62
C GLN A 62 -5.95 8.78 13.43
N ASP A 63 -4.99 9.62 13.05
CA ASP A 63 -5.23 11.02 12.70
C ASP A 63 -6.17 11.14 11.49
N LEU A 64 -5.99 10.30 10.46
CA LEU A 64 -6.81 10.28 9.26
C LEU A 64 -8.23 9.75 9.55
N SER A 65 -8.37 8.68 10.33
CA SER A 65 -9.68 8.19 10.77
C SER A 65 -10.44 9.25 11.58
N ARG A 66 -9.75 10.03 12.41
CA ARG A 66 -10.35 11.18 13.12
C ARG A 66 -10.87 12.23 12.14
N SER A 67 -10.07 12.58 11.13
CA SER A 67 -10.48 13.52 10.06
C SER A 67 -11.74 13.08 9.32
N ILE A 68 -11.84 11.79 9.00
CA ILE A 68 -12.98 11.19 8.32
C ILE A 68 -14.21 11.27 9.21
N ARG A 69 -14.09 10.81 10.47
CA ARG A 69 -15.18 10.86 11.45
C ARG A 69 -15.70 12.28 11.65
N ASP A 70 -14.82 13.26 11.80
CA ASP A 70 -15.20 14.67 11.96
C ASP A 70 -15.99 15.18 10.75
N THR A 71 -15.59 14.77 9.55
CA THR A 71 -16.30 15.13 8.31
C THR A 71 -17.68 14.47 8.25
N THR A 72 -17.78 13.18 8.56
CA THR A 72 -19.05 12.44 8.58
C THR A 72 -20.01 12.98 9.64
N LEU A 73 -19.52 13.34 10.83
CA LEU A 73 -20.32 13.98 11.87
C LEU A 73 -20.84 15.35 11.42
N TRP A 74 -19.99 16.17 10.80
CA TRP A 74 -20.41 17.46 10.24
C TRP A 74 -21.46 17.29 9.15
N LEU A 75 -21.28 16.31 8.24
CA LEU A 75 -22.26 15.98 7.20
C LEU A 75 -23.63 15.65 7.80
N GLY A 76 -23.67 14.84 8.86
CA GLY A 76 -24.90 14.51 9.58
C GLY A 76 -25.57 15.72 10.25
N GLN A 77 -24.80 16.72 10.68
CA GLN A 77 -25.34 17.96 11.25
C GLN A 77 -25.88 18.91 10.18
N VAL A 78 -25.20 19.01 9.03
CA VAL A 78 -25.60 19.94 7.95
C VAL A 78 -26.80 19.40 7.18
N SER A 79 -26.90 18.10 6.96
CA SER A 79 -28.07 17.50 6.30
C SER A 79 -29.37 17.83 7.02
N GLN A 80 -29.36 17.89 8.35
CA GLN A 80 -30.52 18.25 9.18
C GLN A 80 -30.97 19.71 9.03
N ARG A 81 -30.08 20.61 8.58
CA ARG A 81 -30.37 22.05 8.46
C ARG A 81 -30.97 22.44 7.10
N GLY A 82 -30.93 21.55 6.10
CA GLY A 82 -31.55 21.74 4.79
C GLY A 82 -30.91 22.81 3.88
N ILE A 83 -29.89 23.53 4.32
CA ILE A 83 -29.17 24.53 3.51
C ILE A 83 -27.94 23.87 2.89
N PRO A 84 -27.83 23.80 1.55
CA PRO A 84 -26.64 23.26 0.89
C PRO A 84 -25.37 24.03 1.27
N ARG A 85 -24.30 23.29 1.59
CA ARG A 85 -22.98 23.84 1.96
C ARG A 85 -21.87 23.25 1.09
N PHE A 86 -22.06 23.26 -0.23
CA PHE A 86 -21.14 22.64 -1.19
C PHE A 86 -19.69 23.13 -1.05
N GLY A 87 -19.47 24.44 -1.01
CA GLY A 87 -18.12 25.00 -0.85
C GLY A 87 -17.46 24.65 0.49
N GLU A 88 -18.22 24.56 1.58
CA GLU A 88 -17.67 24.13 2.88
C GLU A 88 -17.30 22.64 2.85
N LEU A 89 -18.12 21.80 2.20
CA LEU A 89 -17.81 20.40 1.98
C LEU A 89 -16.55 20.25 1.12
N ALA A 90 -16.41 21.00 0.03
CA ALA A 90 -15.20 21.02 -0.79
C ALA A 90 -13.94 21.38 0.02
N ALA A 91 -14.03 22.40 0.87
CA ALA A 91 -12.92 22.83 1.72
C ALA A 91 -12.52 21.76 2.76
N ARG A 92 -13.50 21.04 3.32
CA ARG A 92 -13.25 19.91 4.23
C ARG A 92 -12.61 18.73 3.52
N LEU A 93 -13.13 18.36 2.35
CA LEU A 93 -12.53 17.30 1.52
C LEU A 93 -11.11 17.68 1.08
N SER A 94 -10.83 18.95 0.78
CA SER A 94 -9.48 19.40 0.45
C SER A 94 -8.48 19.17 1.59
N GLN A 95 -8.91 19.38 2.84
CA GLN A 95 -8.08 19.08 4.02
C GLN A 95 -7.87 17.58 4.19
N MET A 96 -8.92 16.78 3.98
CA MET A 96 -8.83 15.31 4.01
C MET A 96 -7.88 14.79 2.94
N ARG A 97 -8.00 15.29 1.70
CA ARG A 97 -7.13 14.96 0.57
C ARG A 97 -5.66 15.23 0.85
N GLN A 98 -5.34 16.35 1.51
CA GLN A 98 -3.97 16.65 1.91
C GLN A 98 -3.42 15.62 2.91
N ARG A 99 -4.24 15.19 3.88
CA ARG A 99 -3.86 14.17 4.86
C ARG A 99 -3.69 12.80 4.21
N MET A 100 -4.59 12.41 3.32
CA MET A 100 -4.47 11.17 2.53
C MET A 100 -3.18 11.15 1.72
N LYS A 101 -2.84 12.25 1.03
CA LYS A 101 -1.59 12.31 0.27
C LYS A 101 -0.37 12.04 1.15
N GLN A 102 -0.32 12.67 2.33
CA GLN A 102 0.78 12.46 3.28
C GLN A 102 0.84 11.02 3.80
N HIS A 103 -0.33 10.41 4.01
CA HIS A 103 -0.45 9.02 4.41
C HIS A 103 0.09 8.09 3.31
N PHE A 104 -0.42 8.20 2.08
CA PHE A 104 0.02 7.39 0.95
C PHE A 104 1.52 7.54 0.64
N ASP A 105 2.06 8.77 0.64
CA ASP A 105 3.49 9.03 0.42
C ASP A 105 4.37 8.22 1.40
N ARG A 106 3.89 7.99 2.64
CA ARG A 106 4.61 7.23 3.67
C ARG A 106 4.38 5.73 3.57
N GLU A 107 3.17 5.30 3.23
CA GLU A 107 2.90 3.89 2.96
C GLU A 107 3.73 3.37 1.79
N GLU A 108 3.89 4.18 0.74
CA GLU A 108 4.77 3.85 -0.38
C GLU A 108 6.23 3.70 0.08
N SER A 109 6.72 4.60 0.93
CA SER A 109 8.06 4.53 1.53
C SER A 109 8.23 3.29 2.41
N LEU A 110 7.26 2.98 3.25
CA LEU A 110 7.28 1.76 4.07
C LEU A 110 7.26 0.50 3.19
N GLY A 111 6.46 0.51 2.12
CA GLY A 111 6.43 -0.56 1.14
C GLY A 111 7.78 -0.75 0.44
N ASP A 112 8.50 0.32 0.14
CA ASP A 112 9.85 0.25 -0.42
C ASP A 112 10.86 -0.37 0.56
N ASP A 113 10.82 0.04 1.84
CA ASP A 113 11.67 -0.52 2.89
C ASP A 113 11.41 -2.03 3.09
N LEU A 114 10.13 -2.43 3.13
CA LEU A 114 9.72 -3.83 3.25
C LEU A 114 10.12 -4.67 2.03
N GLN A 115 10.02 -4.10 0.83
CA GLN A 115 10.42 -4.77 -0.40
C GLN A 115 11.94 -4.99 -0.44
N GLN A 116 12.73 -4.00 0.00
CA GLN A 116 14.19 -4.13 0.11
C GLN A 116 14.60 -5.18 1.15
N ALA A 117 13.86 -5.28 2.26
CA ALA A 117 14.18 -6.19 3.35
C ALA A 117 13.84 -7.67 3.06
N SER A 118 12.77 -7.95 2.31
CA SER A 118 12.23 -9.32 2.19
C SER A 118 12.37 -9.97 0.81
N ASP A 119 12.60 -9.20 -0.26
CA ASP A 119 12.53 -9.60 -1.69
C ASP A 119 11.29 -10.48 -2.04
N CYS A 120 10.24 -10.40 -1.22
CA CYS A 120 9.07 -11.28 -1.26
C CYS A 120 8.09 -10.86 -2.37
N LEU A 121 7.59 -11.83 -3.15
CA LEU A 121 6.67 -11.59 -4.27
C LEU A 121 5.31 -11.08 -3.78
N GLU A 122 4.85 -11.57 -2.64
CA GLU A 122 3.61 -11.17 -1.98
C GLU A 122 3.69 -9.69 -1.57
N VAL A 123 4.80 -9.25 -0.97
CA VAL A 123 5.05 -7.83 -0.63
C VAL A 123 5.01 -6.95 -1.89
N LYS A 124 5.69 -7.36 -2.97
CA LYS A 124 5.66 -6.64 -4.26
C LYS A 124 4.25 -6.53 -4.84
N THR A 125 3.47 -7.60 -4.73
CA THR A 125 2.11 -7.66 -5.29
C THR A 125 1.15 -6.78 -4.50
N THR A 126 1.21 -6.84 -3.16
CA THR A 126 0.42 -6.00 -2.25
C THR A 126 0.76 -4.53 -2.44
N ARG A 127 2.05 -4.17 -2.46
CA ARG A 127 2.49 -2.79 -2.71
C ARG A 127 1.99 -2.24 -4.03
N ARG A 128 2.10 -3.02 -5.12
CA ARG A 128 1.60 -2.57 -6.44
C ARG A 128 0.08 -2.36 -6.43
N ARG A 129 -0.68 -3.18 -5.69
CA ARG A 129 -2.12 -2.97 -5.53
C ARG A 129 -2.39 -1.67 -4.78
N ALA A 130 -1.77 -1.48 -3.62
CA ALA A 130 -1.88 -0.27 -2.80
C ALA A 130 -1.65 1.01 -3.62
N ILE A 131 -0.55 1.09 -4.38
CA ILE A 131 -0.23 2.25 -5.23
C ILE A 131 -1.33 2.57 -6.24
N ASN A 132 -1.91 1.54 -6.88
CA ASN A 132 -3.00 1.76 -7.83
C ASN A 132 -4.28 2.25 -7.12
N ASP A 133 -4.57 1.69 -5.95
CA ASP A 133 -5.74 2.07 -5.15
C ASP A 133 -5.58 3.51 -4.62
N HIS A 134 -4.39 3.89 -4.16
CA HIS A 134 -4.03 5.26 -3.76
C HIS A 134 -4.27 6.27 -4.89
N GLN A 135 -3.83 5.95 -6.11
CA GLN A 135 -4.06 6.79 -7.30
C GLN A 135 -5.55 6.94 -7.60
N HIS A 136 -6.31 5.84 -7.55
CA HIS A 136 -7.74 5.85 -7.79
C HIS A 136 -8.50 6.66 -6.73
N LEU A 137 -8.19 6.46 -5.45
CA LEU A 137 -8.79 7.21 -4.33
C LEU A 137 -8.45 8.70 -4.41
N THR A 138 -7.20 9.04 -4.76
CA THR A 138 -6.76 10.43 -4.96
C THR A 138 -7.52 11.11 -6.09
N GLN A 139 -7.66 10.44 -7.24
CA GLN A 139 -8.43 10.99 -8.36
C GLN A 139 -9.90 11.19 -7.96
N ARG A 140 -10.48 10.23 -7.26
CA ARG A 140 -11.88 10.27 -6.86
C ARG A 140 -12.19 11.41 -5.88
N ILE A 141 -11.32 11.67 -4.90
CA ILE A 141 -11.50 12.81 -4.00
C ILE A 141 -11.25 14.14 -4.72
N ASP A 142 -10.27 14.22 -5.62
CA ASP A 142 -10.00 15.41 -6.42
C ASP A 142 -11.21 15.76 -7.33
N ASP A 143 -11.83 14.76 -7.96
CA ASP A 143 -13.04 14.92 -8.77
C ASP A 143 -14.23 15.43 -7.93
N LEU A 144 -14.41 14.90 -6.72
CA LEU A 144 -15.45 15.36 -5.80
C LEU A 144 -15.21 16.82 -5.40
N ILE A 145 -13.99 17.16 -4.99
CA ILE A 145 -13.61 18.54 -4.63
C ILE A 145 -13.90 19.49 -5.79
N ALA A 146 -13.50 19.12 -7.02
CA ALA A 146 -13.73 19.94 -8.20
C ALA A 146 -15.22 20.23 -8.41
N LYS A 147 -16.05 19.19 -8.46
CA LYS A 147 -17.51 19.30 -8.65
C LYS A 147 -18.17 20.14 -7.56
N LEU A 148 -17.78 19.94 -6.30
CA LEU A 148 -18.32 20.67 -5.16
C LEU A 148 -17.89 22.15 -5.12
N SER A 149 -16.79 22.50 -5.80
CA SER A 149 -16.25 23.85 -5.86
C SER A 149 -16.83 24.68 -7.01
N GLU A 150 -17.62 24.08 -7.89
CA GLU A 150 -18.28 24.80 -8.97
C GLU A 150 -19.31 25.81 -8.43
N LEU A 151 -19.56 26.88 -9.19
CA LEU A 151 -20.57 27.89 -8.81
C LEU A 151 -21.97 27.27 -8.75
N GLU A 152 -22.25 26.36 -9.68
CA GLU A 152 -23.45 25.52 -9.73
C GLU A 152 -23.01 24.05 -9.73
N PRO A 153 -22.78 23.43 -8.56
CA PRO A 153 -22.31 22.06 -8.47
C PRO A 153 -23.21 21.08 -9.24
N PRO A 154 -22.64 20.13 -10.00
CA PRO A 154 -23.39 19.22 -10.87
C PRO A 154 -24.01 18.06 -10.09
N PHE A 155 -24.71 18.38 -9.00
CA PHE A 155 -25.48 17.45 -8.18
C PHE A 155 -26.95 17.87 -8.20
N ASP A 156 -27.84 16.90 -8.35
CA ASP A 156 -29.29 17.09 -8.30
C ASP A 156 -29.75 17.65 -6.95
N SER A 157 -28.99 17.34 -5.89
CA SER A 157 -29.25 17.85 -4.54
C SER A 157 -27.99 17.81 -3.67
N PHE A 158 -28.02 18.55 -2.56
CA PHE A 158 -26.97 18.43 -1.55
C PHE A 158 -26.90 17.01 -0.97
N GLN A 159 -28.04 16.32 -0.82
CA GLN A 159 -28.05 14.94 -0.34
C GLN A 159 -27.28 14.00 -1.28
N GLN A 160 -27.45 14.14 -2.59
CA GLN A 160 -26.70 13.35 -3.56
C GLN A 160 -25.19 13.59 -3.42
N ALA A 161 -24.75 14.83 -3.18
CA ALA A 161 -23.35 15.12 -2.90
C ALA A 161 -22.86 14.45 -1.61
N ILE A 162 -23.66 14.46 -0.55
CA ILE A 162 -23.35 13.75 0.71
C ILE A 162 -23.20 12.25 0.44
N ASP A 163 -24.12 11.65 -0.32
CA ASP A 163 -24.09 10.22 -0.64
C ASP A 163 -22.83 9.86 -1.43
N GLN A 164 -22.43 10.70 -2.40
CA GLN A 164 -21.18 10.49 -3.16
C GLN A 164 -19.93 10.56 -2.27
N VAL A 165 -19.93 11.46 -1.27
CA VAL A 165 -18.85 11.54 -0.27
C VAL A 165 -18.87 10.31 0.65
N GLY A 166 -20.05 9.84 1.07
CA GLY A 166 -20.19 8.62 1.86
C GLY A 166 -19.61 7.41 1.13
N LEU A 167 -19.96 7.22 -0.15
CA LEU A 167 -19.41 6.15 -0.98
C LEU A 167 -17.89 6.25 -1.18
N PHE A 168 -17.34 7.46 -1.11
CA PHE A 168 -15.89 7.66 -1.15
C PHE A 168 -15.25 7.26 0.18
N VAL A 169 -15.83 7.68 1.30
CA VAL A 169 -15.37 7.32 2.65
C VAL A 169 -15.40 5.81 2.85
N ASP A 170 -16.49 5.13 2.47
CA ASP A 170 -16.60 3.67 2.59
C ASP A 170 -15.49 2.95 1.80
N ALA A 171 -15.20 3.42 0.59
CA ALA A 171 -14.15 2.85 -0.25
C ALA A 171 -12.75 3.10 0.33
N PHE A 172 -12.54 4.27 0.94
CA PHE A 172 -11.30 4.59 1.62
C PHE A 172 -11.11 3.71 2.88
N GLU A 173 -12.13 3.59 3.74
CA GLU A 173 -12.05 2.73 4.93
C GLU A 173 -11.81 1.26 4.56
N GLN A 174 -12.44 0.77 3.50
CA GLN A 174 -12.21 -0.57 2.99
C GLN A 174 -10.77 -0.79 2.50
N HIS A 175 -10.18 0.22 1.85
CA HIS A 175 -8.78 0.19 1.41
C HIS A 175 -7.83 0.08 2.60
N GLU A 176 -8.02 0.94 3.61
CA GLU A 176 -7.18 0.93 4.82
C GLU A 176 -7.28 -0.38 5.60
N GLU A 177 -8.48 -0.97 5.68
CA GLU A 177 -8.68 -2.27 6.33
C GLU A 177 -7.87 -3.37 5.61
N GLN A 178 -7.83 -3.35 4.27
CA GLN A 178 -7.06 -4.32 3.50
C GLN A 178 -5.55 -4.16 3.73
N GLU A 179 -5.06 -2.93 3.82
CA GLU A 179 -3.65 -2.66 4.10
C GLU A 179 -3.27 -3.08 5.53
N ALA A 180 -4.11 -2.75 6.52
CA ALA A 180 -3.90 -3.18 7.89
C ALA A 180 -3.84 -4.72 8.01
N GLN A 181 -4.75 -5.43 7.34
CA GLN A 181 -4.74 -6.89 7.29
C GLN A 181 -3.48 -7.44 6.59
N GLY A 182 -3.04 -6.80 5.49
CA GLY A 182 -1.83 -7.15 4.77
C GLY A 182 -0.57 -6.99 5.62
N LEU A 183 -0.43 -5.86 6.30
CA LEU A 183 0.67 -5.59 7.22
C LEU A 183 0.65 -6.55 8.42
N GLN A 184 -0.52 -6.83 8.99
CA GLN A 184 -0.65 -7.80 10.08
C GLN A 184 -0.26 -9.22 9.63
N TRP A 185 -0.64 -9.61 8.42
CA TRP A 185 -0.24 -10.89 7.84
C TRP A 185 1.28 -10.97 7.68
N LEU A 186 1.93 -9.92 7.16
CA LEU A 186 3.39 -9.84 7.02
C LEU A 186 4.10 -9.90 8.38
N ALA A 187 3.61 -9.18 9.38
CA ALA A 187 4.17 -9.18 10.73
C ALA A 187 4.07 -10.57 11.39
N ASN A 188 2.96 -11.27 11.18
CA ASN A 188 2.75 -12.62 11.70
C ASN A 188 3.56 -13.69 10.94
N TYR A 189 3.75 -13.54 9.62
CA TYR A 189 4.56 -14.45 8.80
C TYR A 189 6.02 -14.48 9.26
N ASN A 190 6.60 -13.32 9.58
CA ASN A 190 7.95 -13.21 10.12
C ASN A 190 8.09 -13.76 11.55
N SER A 191 6.99 -13.97 12.26
CA SER A 191 6.98 -14.48 13.64
C SER A 191 6.88 -16.01 13.72
N ASP A 192 6.29 -16.69 12.72
CA ASP A 192 6.23 -18.16 12.65
C ASP A 192 5.93 -18.67 11.21
N PRO A 193 6.95 -19.01 10.41
CA PRO A 193 6.76 -19.49 9.03
C PRO A 193 6.05 -20.85 8.94
N ARG A 194 5.75 -21.53 10.06
CA ARG A 194 5.06 -22.84 10.10
C ARG A 194 3.55 -22.74 10.24
N ARG A 195 2.97 -21.54 10.43
CA ARG A 195 1.52 -21.31 10.48
C ARG A 195 0.94 -21.01 9.09
N MET A 196 0.80 -22.04 8.27
CA MET A 196 -0.09 -22.01 7.10
C MET A 196 -1.40 -22.72 7.46
N PRO A 197 -2.59 -22.11 7.32
CA PRO A 197 -3.82 -22.89 7.20
C PRO A 197 -3.77 -23.63 5.86
N ARG A 198 -3.97 -24.95 5.92
CA ARG A 198 -4.14 -25.82 4.74
C ARG A 198 -5.42 -25.52 3.99
#